data_AF-A0A2E2VAM5-F1
#
_entry.id   AF-A0A2E2VAM5-F1
#
_cell.length_a   1.000
_cell.length_b   1.000
_cell.length_c   1.000
_cell.angle_alpha   90.00
_cell.angle_beta   90.00
_cell.angle_gamma   90.00
#
_symmetry.space_group_name_H-M   'P 1'
#
loop_
_entity.id
_entity.type
_entity.pdbx_description
1 polymer ?
#
loop_
_entity_poly.entity_id
_entity_poly.type
_entity_poly.pdbx_seq_one_letter_code
_entity_poly.pdbx_strand_id
1 'polypeptide(L)'
;MLQKVIILFIILFFFNIQLLIFLGYKPLIANCYRCNQKLENGFLNGTSGQLECSRCCSSKIKINSLSIKLIHKFFNTHIDKIDTLFNLNQQSLNDIKKYFFHYILYHIQNMRKSKAYINYHKRT
;
A
#
# COMPACT_ATOMS: atom_id res chain seq x y z
N MET A 1 9.88 18.72 14.59
CA MET A 1 9.76 17.38 15.21
C MET A 1 8.87 16.43 14.40
N LEU A 2 7.64 16.82 14.01
CA LEU A 2 6.73 16.00 13.19
C LEU A 2 7.34 15.55 11.84
N GLN A 3 8.05 16.42 11.15
CA GLN A 3 8.63 16.11 9.83
C GLN A 3 9.68 14.99 9.89
N LYS A 4 10.49 14.93 10.96
CA LYS A 4 11.44 13.83 11.19
C LYS A 4 10.73 12.50 11.49
N VAL A 5 9.55 12.52 12.11
CA VAL A 5 8.76 11.29 12.35
C VAL A 5 8.17 10.77 11.04
N ILE A 6 7.66 11.67 10.19
CA ILE A 6 7.12 11.30 8.87
C ILE A 6 8.22 10.68 8.01
N ILE A 7 9.42 11.27 7.99
CA ILE A 7 10.52 10.76 7.16
C ILE A 7 10.98 9.36 7.60
N LEU A 8 11.04 9.10 8.91
CA LEU A 8 11.35 7.77 9.43
C LEU A 8 10.32 6.72 8.97
N PHE A 9 9.03 7.06 9.03
CA PHE A 9 7.96 6.18 8.53
C PHE A 9 8.13 5.89 7.04
N ILE A 10 8.49 6.90 6.25
CA ILE A 10 8.68 6.74 4.81
C ILE A 10 9.87 5.83 4.51
N ILE A 11 10.99 5.99 5.21
CA ILE A 11 12.18 5.14 5.04
C ILE A 11 11.87 3.69 5.42
N LEU A 12 11.23 3.48 6.58
CA LEU A 12 10.78 2.14 6.98
C LEU A 12 9.86 1.53 5.94
N PHE A 13 8.92 2.31 5.42
CA PHE A 13 7.99 1.87 4.38
C PHE A 13 8.74 1.44 3.11
N PHE A 14 9.69 2.26 2.66
CA PHE A 14 10.53 1.97 1.52
C PHE A 14 11.28 0.64 1.70
N PHE A 15 11.93 0.42 2.84
CA PHE A 15 12.65 -0.83 3.09
C PHE A 15 11.72 -2.05 3.08
N ASN A 16 10.53 -1.95 3.67
CA ASN A 16 9.58 -3.05 3.64
C ASN A 16 9.10 -3.35 2.21
N ILE A 17 8.89 -2.32 1.39
CA ILE A 17 8.59 -2.49 -0.03
C ILE A 17 9.72 -3.19 -0.77
N GLN A 18 10.96 -2.74 -0.61
CA GLN A 18 12.11 -3.32 -1.30
C GLN A 18 12.30 -4.78 -0.88
N LEU A 19 12.08 -5.08 0.40
CA LEU A 19 12.08 -6.45 0.90
C LEU A 19 10.99 -7.30 0.23
N LEU A 20 9.76 -6.80 0.10
CA LEU A 20 8.69 -7.53 -0.61
C LEU A 20 9.05 -7.81 -2.06
N ILE A 21 9.61 -6.82 -2.77
CA ILE A 21 10.07 -6.99 -4.15
C ILE A 21 11.16 -8.05 -4.22
N PHE A 22 12.16 -7.99 -3.33
CA PHE A 22 13.24 -8.96 -3.25
C PHE A 22 12.73 -10.39 -3.01
N LEU A 23 11.69 -10.53 -2.19
CA LEU A 23 11.04 -11.82 -1.91
C LEU A 23 10.08 -12.29 -3.03
N GLY A 24 9.95 -11.54 -4.13
CA GLY A 24 9.07 -11.87 -5.26
C GLY A 24 7.61 -11.42 -5.10
N TYR A 25 7.27 -10.71 -4.02
CA TYR A 25 5.92 -10.18 -3.74
C TYR A 25 5.77 -8.75 -4.28
N LYS A 26 6.16 -8.49 -5.53
CA LYS A 26 6.02 -7.16 -6.13
C LYS A 26 4.53 -6.83 -6.31
N PRO A 27 4.00 -5.75 -5.69
CA PRO A 27 2.58 -5.46 -5.78
C PRO A 27 2.19 -4.80 -7.12
N LEU A 28 1.01 -5.15 -7.64
CA LEU A 28 0.42 -4.55 -8.84
C LEU A 28 -0.53 -3.42 -8.44
N ILE A 29 -0.20 -2.18 -8.80
CA ILE A 29 -0.98 -1.01 -8.35
C ILE A 29 -1.30 0.02 -9.42
N ALA A 30 -0.64 -0.04 -10.58
CA ALA A 30 -0.94 0.88 -11.69
C ALA A 30 -2.26 0.52 -12.38
N ASN A 31 -2.61 -0.76 -12.36
CA ASN A 31 -3.73 -1.35 -13.06
C ASN A 31 -4.58 -2.19 -12.10
N CYS A 32 -5.87 -2.30 -12.39
CA CYS A 32 -6.80 -3.14 -11.65
C CYS A 32 -6.35 -4.59 -11.75
N TYR A 33 -6.19 -5.27 -10.62
CA TYR A 33 -5.79 -6.67 -10.59
C TYR A 33 -6.69 -7.59 -11.43
N ARG A 34 -7.99 -7.30 -11.50
CA ARG A 34 -8.98 -8.18 -12.14
C ARG A 34 -9.24 -7.90 -13.62
N CYS A 35 -9.28 -6.64 -14.04
CA CYS A 35 -9.62 -6.26 -15.43
C CYS A 35 -8.51 -5.49 -16.15
N ASN A 36 -7.35 -5.31 -15.51
CA ASN A 36 -6.16 -4.64 -16.03
C ASN A 36 -6.34 -3.19 -16.50
N GLN A 37 -7.50 -2.56 -16.29
CA GLN A 37 -7.66 -1.13 -16.58
C GLN A 37 -6.81 -0.28 -15.63
N LYS A 38 -6.31 0.86 -16.11
CA LYS A 38 -5.54 1.81 -15.29
C LYS A 38 -6.37 2.29 -14.09
N LEU A 39 -5.79 2.27 -12.90
CA LEU A 39 -6.47 2.72 -11.68
C LEU A 39 -6.35 4.24 -11.54
N GLU A 40 -7.48 4.93 -11.67
CA GLU A 40 -7.59 6.30 -11.15
C GLU A 40 -7.79 6.27 -9.64
N ASN A 41 -8.71 5.45 -9.15
CA ASN A 41 -8.84 5.12 -7.73
C ASN A 41 -8.89 3.60 -7.61
N GLY A 42 -8.56 3.08 -6.43
CA GLY A 42 -8.54 1.65 -6.18
C GLY A 42 -9.24 1.30 -4.88
N PHE A 43 -9.70 0.07 -4.80
CA PHE A 43 -10.42 -0.48 -3.66
C PHE A 43 -9.69 -1.73 -3.18
N LEU A 44 -9.48 -1.84 -1.87
CA LEU A 44 -8.83 -3.02 -1.28
C LEU A 44 -9.82 -4.17 -1.27
N ASN A 45 -9.54 -5.20 -2.05
CA ASN A 45 -10.36 -6.40 -2.10
C ASN A 45 -9.87 -7.40 -1.03
N GLY A 46 -10.76 -7.81 -0.12
CA GLY A 46 -10.46 -8.76 0.96
C GLY A 46 -10.24 -10.20 0.51
N THR A 47 -10.70 -10.55 -0.69
CA THR A 47 -10.59 -11.89 -1.28
C THR A 47 -9.38 -12.03 -2.20
N SER A 48 -8.94 -10.99 -2.89
CA SER A 48 -7.73 -11.06 -3.73
C SER A 48 -6.49 -10.51 -3.02
N GLY A 49 -6.65 -9.69 -1.98
CA GLY A 49 -5.55 -8.97 -1.32
C GLY A 49 -5.02 -7.78 -2.11
N GLN A 50 -5.60 -7.50 -3.27
CA GLN A 50 -5.07 -6.58 -4.28
C GLN A 50 -5.94 -5.33 -4.43
N LEU A 51 -5.43 -4.36 -5.18
CA LEU A 51 -6.19 -3.19 -5.60
C LEU A 51 -7.01 -3.49 -6.85
N GLU A 52 -8.30 -3.18 -6.75
CA GLU A 52 -9.26 -3.35 -7.83
C GLU A 52 -10.02 -2.05 -8.10
N CYS A 53 -10.53 -1.88 -9.30
CA CYS A 53 -11.37 -0.73 -9.65
C CYS A 53 -12.78 -0.84 -9.05
N SER A 54 -13.56 0.25 -9.10
CA SER A 54 -14.95 0.28 -8.65
C SER A 54 -15.88 -0.69 -9.37
N ARG A 55 -15.54 -1.12 -10.60
CA ARG A 55 -16.34 -2.11 -11.35
C ARG A 55 -16.06 -3.55 -10.90
N CYS A 56 -14.86 -3.82 -10.37
CA CYS A 56 -14.43 -5.17 -10.01
C CYS A 56 -14.60 -5.47 -8.52
N CYS A 57 -14.63 -4.43 -7.68
CA CYS A 57 -14.70 -4.54 -6.24
C CYS A 57 -15.73 -3.57 -5.66
N SER A 58 -16.57 -4.09 -4.76
CA SER A 58 -17.57 -3.34 -4.00
C SER A 58 -17.09 -2.97 -2.58
N SER A 59 -15.79 -3.15 -2.29
CA SER A 59 -15.20 -2.81 -0.98
C SER A 59 -15.39 -1.33 -0.66
N LYS A 60 -15.63 -1.02 0.62
CA LYS A 60 -15.72 0.35 1.12
C LYS A 60 -14.34 1.00 1.31
N ILE A 61 -13.26 0.20 1.32
CA ILE A 61 -11.91 0.69 1.61
C ILE A 61 -11.28 1.21 0.32
N LYS A 62 -11.44 2.50 0.08
CA LYS A 62 -10.90 3.22 -1.08
C LYS A 62 -9.50 3.76 -0.81
N ILE A 63 -8.63 3.63 -1.80
CA ILE A 63 -7.33 4.30 -1.93
C ILE A 63 -7.44 5.31 -3.06
N ASN A 64 -7.14 6.58 -2.76
CA ASN A 64 -7.28 7.66 -3.74
C ASN A 64 -6.16 7.67 -4.81
N SER A 65 -6.42 8.38 -5.91
CA SER A 65 -5.50 8.52 -7.04
C SER A 65 -4.10 9.02 -6.68
N LEU A 66 -4.03 10.01 -5.80
CA LEU A 66 -2.78 10.61 -5.37
C LEU A 66 -1.93 9.61 -4.58
N SER A 67 -2.57 8.83 -3.70
CA SER A 67 -1.92 7.76 -2.93
C SER A 67 -1.45 6.64 -3.84
N ILE A 68 -2.24 6.21 -4.82
CA ILE A 68 -1.81 5.21 -5.81
C ILE A 68 -0.57 5.68 -6.57
N LYS A 69 -0.56 6.93 -7.04
CA LYS A 69 0.62 7.52 -7.70
C LYS A 69 1.83 7.55 -6.79
N LEU A 70 1.66 7.88 -5.50
CA LEU A 70 2.74 7.89 -4.52
C LEU A 70 3.28 6.49 -4.24
N ILE A 71 2.42 5.48 -4.05
CA ILE A 71 2.85 4.08 -3.89
C ILE A 71 3.63 3.63 -5.14
N HIS A 72 3.15 4.01 -6.33
CA HIS A 72 3.85 3.67 -7.57
C HIS A 72 5.22 4.35 -7.65
N LYS A 73 5.32 5.59 -7.20
CA LYS A 73 6.59 6.30 -7.09
C LYS A 73 7.52 5.59 -6.10
N PHE A 74 7.01 5.12 -4.96
CA PHE A 74 7.80 4.37 -3.98
C PHE A 74 8.44 3.11 -4.57
N PHE A 75 7.70 2.36 -5.39
CA PHE A 75 8.24 1.15 -6.03
C PHE A 75 9.39 1.41 -7.01
N ASN A 76 9.49 2.62 -7.57
CA ASN A 76 10.39 2.93 -8.68
C ASN A 76 11.41 4.02 -8.36
N THR A 77 11.46 4.51 -7.11
CA THR A 77 12.36 5.59 -6.69
C THR A 77 13.49 5.01 -5.84
N HIS A 78 14.71 5.51 -6.00
CA HIS A 78 15.83 5.15 -5.14
C HIS A 78 15.76 5.91 -3.80
N ILE A 79 16.31 5.32 -2.73
CA ILE A 79 16.15 5.82 -1.35
C ILE A 79 16.68 7.24 -1.14
N ASP A 80 17.75 7.61 -1.86
CA ASP A 80 18.39 8.94 -1.84
C ASP A 80 17.46 10.07 -2.28
N LYS A 81 16.39 9.78 -3.02
CA LYS A 81 15.43 10.77 -3.49
C LYS A 81 14.15 10.83 -2.66
N ILE A 82 14.03 10.07 -1.57
CA ILE A 82 12.82 10.01 -0.76
C ILE A 82 12.48 11.38 -0.16
N ASP A 83 13.47 12.03 0.45
CA ASP A 83 13.27 13.28 1.20
C ASP A 83 12.86 14.45 0.30
N THR A 84 13.22 14.39 -0.98
CA THR A 84 12.94 15.45 -1.96
C THR A 84 11.67 15.20 -2.76
N LEU A 85 11.26 13.93 -2.95
CA LEU A 85 10.19 13.56 -3.86
C LEU A 85 8.84 13.28 -3.21
N PHE A 86 8.80 13.17 -1.87
CA PHE A 86 7.60 12.76 -1.13
C PHE A 86 7.17 13.81 -0.11
N ASN A 87 6.30 14.73 -0.56
CA ASN A 87 5.51 15.55 0.35
C ASN A 87 4.20 14.84 0.65
N LEU A 88 4.20 14.00 1.70
CA LEU A 88 3.02 13.23 2.09
C LEU A 88 2.13 14.04 3.03
N ASN A 89 0.87 14.24 2.63
CA ASN A 89 -0.16 14.65 3.58
C ASN A 89 -0.63 13.45 4.43
N GLN A 90 -1.29 13.74 5.54
CA GLN A 90 -1.74 12.71 6.49
C GLN A 90 -2.67 11.67 5.85
N GLN A 91 -3.53 12.09 4.92
CA GLN A 91 -4.45 11.19 4.22
C GLN A 91 -3.70 10.17 3.36
N SER A 92 -2.72 10.63 2.59
CA SER A 92 -1.92 9.76 1.71
C SER A 92 -1.09 8.79 2.52
N LEU A 93 -0.51 9.26 3.63
CA LEU A 93 0.22 8.39 4.55
C LEU A 93 -0.70 7.29 5.12
N ASN A 94 -1.93 7.63 5.49
CA ASN A 94 -2.90 6.66 5.99
C ASN A 94 -3.33 5.65 4.91
N ASP A 95 -3.58 6.11 3.69
CA ASP A 95 -3.97 5.25 2.57
C ASP A 95 -2.84 4.29 2.18
N ILE A 96 -1.60 4.79 2.12
CA ILE A 96 -0.39 4.00 1.90
C ILE A 96 -0.24 2.92 2.99
N LYS A 97 -0.38 3.30 4.27
CA LYS A 97 -0.32 2.36 5.39
C LYS A 97 -1.40 1.28 5.29
N LYS A 98 -2.65 1.67 5.00
CA LYS A 98 -3.78 0.73 4.86
C LYS A 98 -3.52 -0.27 3.73
N TYR A 99 -3.13 0.21 2.56
CA TYR A 99 -2.82 -0.63 1.41
C TYR A 99 -1.75 -1.66 1.74
N PHE A 100 -0.64 -1.20 2.29
CA PHE A 100 0.52 -2.05 2.53
C PHE A 100 0.26 -3.11 3.59
N PHE A 101 -0.40 -2.69 4.66
CA PHE A 101 -0.79 -3.60 5.73
C PHE A 101 -1.73 -4.67 5.20
N HIS A 102 -2.77 -4.29 4.43
CA HIS A 102 -3.67 -5.24 3.76
C HIS A 102 -2.92 -6.23 2.86
N TYR A 103 -2.02 -5.73 2.02
CA TYR A 103 -1.24 -6.54 1.09
C TYR A 103 -0.35 -7.56 1.81
N ILE A 104 0.46 -7.11 2.78
CA ILE A 104 1.35 -7.99 3.56
C ILE A 104 0.57 -9.09 4.26
N LEU A 105 -0.50 -8.70 4.95
CA LEU A 105 -1.34 -9.63 5.69
C LEU A 105 -1.95 -10.70 4.80
N TYR A 106 -2.33 -10.30 3.58
CA TYR A 106 -2.93 -11.22 2.63
C TYR A 106 -1.89 -12.18 2.02
N HIS A 107 -0.74 -11.65 1.57
CA HIS A 107 0.22 -12.40 0.76
C HIS A 107 1.29 -13.14 1.56
N ILE A 108 1.58 -12.74 2.81
CA ILE A 108 2.54 -13.44 3.66
C ILE A 108 1.77 -14.45 4.54
N GLN A 109 1.88 -15.72 4.19
CA GLN A 109 1.08 -16.82 4.74
C GLN A 109 1.10 -16.90 6.29
N ASN A 110 2.24 -16.60 6.92
CA ASN A 110 2.40 -16.63 8.38
C ASN A 110 2.07 -15.31 9.09
N MET A 111 1.91 -14.20 8.35
CA MET A 111 1.45 -12.93 8.95
C MET A 111 0.00 -13.02 9.42
N ARG A 112 -0.81 -13.92 8.84
CA ARG A 112 -2.21 -14.15 9.23
C ARG A 112 -2.40 -14.58 10.69
N LYS A 113 -1.37 -15.17 11.30
CA LYS A 113 -1.38 -15.59 12.71
C LYS A 113 -0.85 -14.51 13.65
N SER A 114 -0.35 -13.39 13.12
CA SER A 114 0.18 -12.31 13.94
C SER A 114 -0.94 -11.58 14.69
N LYS A 115 -0.63 -11.07 15.90
CA LYS A 115 -1.55 -10.18 16.63
C LYS A 115 -2.00 -8.99 15.78
N ALA A 116 -1.12 -8.49 14.92
CA ALA A 116 -1.41 -7.40 13.99
C ALA A 116 -2.54 -7.77 13.01
N TYR A 117 -2.49 -8.96 12.41
CA TYR A 117 -3.56 -9.46 11.53
C TYR A 117 -4.90 -9.61 12.23
N ILE A 118 -4.88 -10.27 13.39
CA ILE A 118 -6.09 -10.52 14.19
C ILE A 118 -6.78 -9.19 14.56
N ASN A 119 -6.01 -8.16 14.88
CA ASN A 119 -6.56 -6.86 15.26
C ASN A 119 -7.13 -6.05 14.09
N TYR A 120 -6.59 -6.18 12.89
CA TYR A 120 -7.06 -5.46 11.71
C TYR A 120 -8.39 -5.99 11.21
N HIS A 121 -8.54 -7.31 11.13
CA HIS A 121 -9.78 -7.95 10.70
C HIS A 121 -10.90 -7.92 11.75
N LYS A 122 -10.61 -7.57 13.02
CA LYS A 122 -11.65 -7.31 14.04
C LYS A 122 -12.28 -5.91 13.92
N ARG A 123 -11.69 -4.99 13.15
CA ARG A 123 -12.09 -3.57 13.07
C ARG A 123 -12.75 -3.18 11.75
N THR A 124 -12.81 -4.09 10.78
CA THR A 124 -13.47 -3.95 9.48
C THR A 124 -14.74 -4.78 9.45
#